data_AF-A0A8J4Y371-F1
#
_entry.id   AF-A0A8J4Y371-F1
#
_cell.length_a   1.000
_cell.length_b   1.000
_cell.length_c   1.000
_cell.angle_alpha   90.00
_cell.angle_beta   90.00
_cell.angle_gamma   90.00
#
_symmetry.space_group_name_H-M   'P 1'
#
loop_
_entity.id
_entity.type
_entity.pdbx_description
1 polymer ?
#
loop_
_entity_poly.entity_id
_entity_poly.type
_entity_poly.pdbx_seq_one_letter_code
_entity_poly.pdbx_strand_id
1 'polypeptide(L)'
;MVGAPRANSSYYHANQITEPGAMFKCDLRGATCMEFIVDGSGNTESHNIQSEYSYQDLKNYGWLGASLDSQPRLRDDRQVTGVCAPSWKNQLYYSPQQQHNQQYMNGVCYLFDDSDTYKTVKKLLPLVSYGKQTKLVNNKRFYHYGLGQAGMSIHFPENQTSFIVGSPGVFNWHGET
;
A
#
# COMPACT_ATOMS: atom_id res chain seq x y z
N MET A 1 8.18 -7.39 14.34
CA MET A 1 7.89 -6.17 13.55
C MET A 1 6.61 -5.55 14.10
N VAL A 2 6.49 -4.23 14.09
CA VAL A 2 5.31 -3.50 14.60
C VAL A 2 4.93 -2.42 13.58
N GLY A 3 3.65 -2.33 13.24
CA GLY A 3 3.11 -1.25 12.40
C GLY A 3 2.53 -0.13 13.24
N ALA A 4 2.71 1.11 12.77
CA ALA A 4 2.19 2.32 13.40
C ALA A 4 1.50 3.21 12.34
N PRO A 5 0.23 2.97 12.00
CA PRO A 5 -0.43 3.54 10.82
C PRO A 5 -0.56 5.06 10.80
N ARG A 6 -0.51 5.71 11.97
CA ARG A 6 -0.57 7.18 12.09
C ARG A 6 0.75 7.81 12.49
N ALA A 7 1.84 7.04 12.53
CA ALA A 7 3.14 7.60 12.84
C ALA A 7 3.63 8.51 11.69
N ASN A 8 4.34 9.57 12.05
CA ASN A 8 5.21 10.26 11.11
C ASN A 8 6.51 9.46 10.98
N SER A 9 6.94 9.22 9.75
CA SER A 9 8.25 8.63 9.47
C SER A 9 9.34 9.68 9.65
N SER A 10 10.47 9.29 10.23
CA SER A 10 11.64 10.17 10.34
C SER A 10 12.30 10.48 8.99
N TYR A 11 11.98 9.68 7.96
CA TYR A 11 12.56 9.82 6.62
C TYR A 11 11.92 10.96 5.83
N TYR A 12 10.66 11.30 6.11
CA TYR A 12 9.95 12.36 5.41
C TYR A 12 9.93 13.64 6.22
N HIS A 13 10.09 14.77 5.54
CA HIS A 13 9.77 16.05 6.16
C HIS A 13 8.25 16.16 6.33
N ALA A 14 7.79 16.50 7.54
CA ALA A 14 6.36 16.54 7.89
C ALA A 14 5.54 17.55 7.05
N ASN A 15 6.20 18.57 6.48
CA ASN A 15 5.60 19.54 5.56
C ASN A 15 5.35 18.96 4.15
N GLN A 16 5.94 17.81 3.81
CA GLN A 16 5.75 17.13 2.53
C GLN A 16 4.79 15.94 2.66
N ILE A 17 4.96 15.11 3.70
CA ILE A 17 4.16 13.91 3.92
C ILE A 17 3.82 13.83 5.42
N THR A 18 2.53 13.92 5.72
CA THR A 18 2.00 13.89 7.10
C THR A 18 1.32 12.56 7.38
N GLU A 19 1.68 11.94 8.50
CA GLU A 19 1.16 10.66 9.00
C GLU A 19 1.04 9.58 7.92
N PRO A 20 2.10 9.29 7.13
CA PRO A 20 2.03 8.21 6.15
C PRO A 20 1.85 6.84 6.81
N GLY A 21 2.19 6.73 8.10
CA GLY A 21 2.40 5.48 8.81
C GLY A 21 3.87 5.08 8.76
N ALA A 22 4.29 4.23 9.69
CA ALA A 22 5.67 3.74 9.78
C ALA A 22 5.71 2.29 10.31
N MET A 23 6.86 1.66 10.10
CA MET A 23 7.16 0.31 10.60
C MET A 23 8.32 0.38 11.57
N PHE A 24 8.31 -0.50 12.56
CA PHE A 24 9.37 -0.59 13.57
C PHE A 24 9.84 -2.04 13.74
N LYS A 25 11.16 -2.21 13.81
CA LYS A 25 11.81 -3.46 14.19
C LYS A 25 12.26 -3.35 15.64
N CYS A 26 11.66 -4.18 16.50
CA CYS A 26 11.95 -4.21 17.92
C CYS A 26 12.87 -5.37 18.27
N ASP A 27 13.85 -5.12 19.13
CA ASP A 27 14.61 -6.20 19.75
C ASP A 27 13.72 -6.92 20.79
N LEU A 28 13.66 -8.25 20.71
CA LEU A 28 12.90 -9.07 21.65
C LEU A 28 13.58 -9.21 23.01
N ARG A 29 14.89 -8.99 23.08
CA ARG A 29 15.69 -9.03 24.32
C ARG A 29 15.86 -7.65 24.93
N GLY A 30 15.59 -6.60 24.17
CA GLY A 30 15.71 -5.19 24.57
C GLY A 30 14.36 -4.51 24.70
N ALA A 31 14.39 -3.22 25.02
CA ALA A 31 13.21 -2.35 25.06
C ALA A 31 13.17 -1.34 23.90
N THR A 32 14.06 -1.49 22.92
CA THR A 32 14.24 -0.53 21.82
C THR A 32 13.62 -1.02 20.53
N CYS A 33 12.92 -0.11 19.86
CA CYS A 33 12.39 -0.30 18.51
C CYS A 33 13.00 0.76 17.60
N MET A 34 13.53 0.34 16.47
CA MET A 34 14.07 1.24 15.45
C MET A 34 13.13 1.28 14.25
N GLU A 35 13.00 2.46 13.64
CA GLU A 35 12.18 2.60 12.44
C GLU A 35 12.78 1.74 11.31
N PHE A 36 11.91 0.95 10.68
CA PHE A 36 12.22 0.17 9.49
C PHE A 36 11.68 0.92 8.27
N ILE A 37 12.60 1.44 7.45
CA ILE A 37 12.23 2.21 6.26
C ILE A 37 11.74 1.26 5.17
N VAL A 38 10.43 1.24 4.95
CA VAL A 38 9.78 0.47 3.88
C VAL A 38 9.90 1.19 2.54
N ASP A 39 9.69 2.50 2.53
CA ASP A 39 9.74 3.31 1.33
C ASP A 39 10.34 4.66 1.73
N GLY A 40 11.50 5.00 1.17
CA GLY A 40 12.13 6.30 1.37
C GLY A 40 11.75 7.31 0.27
N SER A 41 11.05 6.90 -0.78
CA SER A 41 10.68 7.82 -1.84
C SER A 41 9.58 8.77 -1.37
N GLY A 42 9.55 10.02 -1.83
CA GLY A 42 8.44 10.93 -1.56
C GLY A 42 7.16 10.52 -2.29
N ASN A 43 6.32 11.50 -2.65
CA ASN A 43 5.25 11.27 -3.59
C ASN A 43 5.86 11.11 -4.99
N THR A 44 5.95 9.87 -5.49
CA THR A 44 6.48 9.56 -6.83
C THR A 44 5.37 9.41 -7.86
N GLU A 45 5.73 9.63 -9.11
CA GLU A 45 4.85 9.37 -10.25
C GLU A 45 5.45 8.27 -11.10
N SER A 46 4.62 7.30 -11.48
CA SER A 46 4.92 6.34 -12.53
C SER A 46 3.93 6.58 -13.67
N HIS A 47 4.37 7.36 -14.65
CA HIS A 47 3.59 7.65 -15.84
C HIS A 47 4.17 6.90 -17.02
N ASN A 48 3.53 5.80 -17.40
CA ASN A 48 3.83 5.13 -18.66
C ASN A 48 2.56 5.19 -19.52
N ILE A 49 2.62 6.02 -20.57
CA ILE A 49 1.49 6.30 -21.49
C ILE A 49 0.93 5.00 -22.11
N GLN A 50 1.73 3.94 -22.16
CA GLN A 50 1.34 2.63 -22.71
C GLN A 50 0.95 1.61 -21.62
N SER A 51 1.02 1.96 -20.33
CA SER A 51 0.74 1.05 -19.21
C SER A 51 -0.60 1.36 -18.57
N GLU A 52 -1.40 0.31 -18.38
CA GLU A 52 -2.64 0.34 -17.61
C GLU A 52 -2.41 0.70 -16.12
N TYR A 53 -1.16 0.65 -15.64
CA TYR A 53 -0.80 0.74 -14.22
C TYR A 53 -0.14 2.07 -13.81
N SER A 54 -0.44 3.16 -14.52
CA SER A 54 0.09 4.48 -14.14
C SER A 54 -0.50 4.98 -12.81
N TYR A 55 0.32 5.65 -12.00
CA TYR A 55 -0.10 6.20 -10.71
C TYR A 55 0.73 7.41 -10.30
N GLN A 56 0.17 8.22 -9.40
CA GLN A 56 0.89 9.27 -8.69
C GLN A 56 0.61 9.12 -7.19
N ASP A 57 1.64 8.95 -6.39
CA ASP A 57 1.54 8.75 -4.95
C ASP A 57 0.96 9.97 -4.25
N LEU A 58 0.04 9.75 -3.33
CA LEU A 58 -0.25 10.66 -2.23
C LEU A 58 -0.24 9.87 -0.91
N LYS A 59 0.88 9.97 -0.21
CA LYS A 59 1.18 9.16 0.98
C LYS A 59 0.58 9.70 2.28
N ASN A 60 0.11 10.95 2.30
CA ASN A 60 -0.45 11.57 3.50
C ASN A 60 -1.63 10.77 4.03
N TYR A 61 -1.60 10.44 5.33
CA TYR A 61 -2.60 9.61 6.01
C TYR A 61 -2.79 8.24 5.33
N GLY A 62 -1.73 7.69 4.73
CA GLY A 62 -1.75 6.46 3.94
C GLY A 62 -1.95 5.19 4.76
N TRP A 63 -1.71 5.24 6.06
CA TRP A 63 -1.86 4.11 7.01
C TRP A 63 -0.86 2.97 6.78
N LEU A 64 0.37 3.27 6.39
CA LEU A 64 1.43 2.27 6.30
C LEU A 64 1.65 1.57 7.65
N GLY A 65 1.59 0.24 7.62
CA GLY A 65 1.66 -0.59 8.82
C GLY A 65 0.30 -0.98 9.40
N ALA A 66 -0.81 -0.68 8.72
CA ALA A 66 -2.15 -1.06 9.18
C ALA A 66 -2.39 -2.57 9.15
N SER A 67 -1.79 -3.25 8.18
CA SER A 67 -1.77 -4.70 8.11
C SER A 67 -0.34 -5.17 7.83
N LEU A 68 0.01 -6.29 8.46
CA LEU A 68 1.34 -6.87 8.45
C LEU A 68 1.18 -8.38 8.56
N ASP A 69 1.88 -9.13 7.71
CA ASP A 69 2.03 -10.57 7.86
C ASP A 69 3.39 -11.00 7.28
N SER A 70 3.87 -12.15 7.73
CA SER A 70 5.17 -12.69 7.35
C SER A 70 5.01 -14.15 6.96
N GLN A 71 5.85 -14.64 6.06
CA GLN A 71 5.85 -16.06 5.70
C GLN A 71 5.97 -16.94 6.95
N PRO A 72 5.10 -17.96 7.10
CA PRO A 72 5.02 -18.73 8.35
C PRO A 72 6.22 -19.65 8.58
N ARG A 73 6.99 -19.96 7.54
CA ARG A 73 8.19 -20.79 7.64
C ARG A 73 9.36 -20.09 6.97
N LEU A 74 10.45 -19.95 7.70
CA LEU A 74 11.77 -19.63 7.16
C LEU A 74 12.10 -20.70 6.11
N ARG A 75 12.18 -20.31 4.84
CA ARG A 75 12.62 -21.20 3.76
C ARG A 75 14.06 -20.84 3.45
N ASP A 76 14.97 -21.78 3.69
CA ASP A 76 16.33 -21.85 3.15
C ASP A 76 17.26 -20.63 3.24
N ASP A 77 16.86 -19.51 3.89
CA ASP A 77 17.59 -18.23 4.10
C ASP A 77 16.69 -17.00 3.94
N ARG A 78 15.44 -17.17 3.49
CA ARG A 78 14.51 -16.10 3.13
C ARG A 78 13.33 -16.00 4.09
N GLN A 79 13.00 -14.77 4.48
CA GLN A 79 11.83 -14.45 5.29
C GLN A 79 11.11 -13.26 4.64
N VAL A 80 10.08 -13.53 3.84
CA VAL A 80 9.31 -12.44 3.24
C VAL A 80 8.29 -11.90 4.23
N THR A 81 8.25 -10.58 4.34
CA THR A 81 7.22 -9.85 5.09
C THR A 81 6.48 -8.92 4.14
N GLY A 82 5.16 -8.89 4.31
CA GLY A 82 4.25 -8.00 3.60
C GLY A 82 3.64 -7.00 4.57
N VAL A 83 3.59 -5.74 4.14
CA VAL A 83 2.95 -4.65 4.89
C VAL A 83 2.14 -3.79 3.95
N CYS A 84 1.02 -3.27 4.39
CA CYS A 84 0.19 -2.41 3.55
C CYS A 84 -0.18 -1.07 4.18
N ALA A 85 -0.61 -0.17 3.30
CA ALA A 85 -1.12 1.16 3.55
C ALA A 85 -2.47 1.29 2.82
N PRO A 86 -3.58 0.80 3.43
CA PRO A 86 -4.89 0.72 2.76
C PRO A 86 -5.50 2.08 2.44
N SER A 87 -5.07 3.14 3.13
CA SER A 87 -5.53 4.51 2.90
C SER A 87 -4.62 5.30 1.94
N TRP A 88 -3.63 4.65 1.33
CA TRP A 88 -2.81 5.25 0.27
C TRP A 88 -3.68 5.67 -0.90
N LYS A 89 -3.38 6.85 -1.46
CA LYS A 89 -4.15 7.47 -2.52
C LYS A 89 -3.34 7.58 -3.80
N ASN A 90 -3.99 7.30 -4.91
CA ASN A 90 -3.54 7.65 -6.25
C ASN A 90 -4.11 9.02 -6.62
N GLN A 91 -3.25 10.02 -6.73
CA GLN A 91 -3.62 11.40 -7.09
C GLN A 91 -3.46 11.69 -8.59
N LEU A 92 -3.16 10.70 -9.42
CA LEU A 92 -3.01 10.90 -10.87
C LEU A 92 -4.24 11.52 -11.54
N TYR A 93 -5.43 11.23 -11.00
CA TYR A 93 -6.72 11.71 -11.51
C TYR A 93 -7.13 13.06 -10.91
N TYR A 94 -6.28 13.64 -10.07
CA TYR A 94 -6.48 14.97 -9.53
C TYR A 94 -6.18 16.01 -10.62
N SER A 95 -7.20 16.76 -11.02
CA SER A 95 -7.04 17.89 -11.94
C SER A 95 -7.78 19.09 -11.35
N PRO A 96 -7.06 20.14 -10.89
CA PRO A 96 -7.68 21.34 -10.31
C PRO A 96 -8.69 22.04 -11.23
N GLN A 97 -8.61 21.76 -12.53
CA GLN A 97 -9.43 22.37 -13.58
C GLN A 97 -10.65 21.51 -13.94
N GLN A 98 -10.74 20.27 -13.46
CA GLN A 98 -11.87 19.39 -13.73
C GLN A 98 -12.78 19.25 -12.50
N GLN A 99 -14.10 19.26 -12.74
CA GLN A 99 -15.11 19.15 -11.67
C GLN A 99 -15.09 17.82 -10.92
N HIS A 100 -14.39 16.80 -11.44
CA HIS A 100 -14.22 15.50 -10.80
C HIS A 100 -12.80 15.35 -10.27
N ASN A 101 -12.50 16.14 -9.25
CA ASN A 101 -11.23 16.14 -8.54
C ASN A 101 -11.16 14.90 -7.62
N GLN A 102 -10.71 13.76 -8.15
CA GLN A 102 -10.80 12.48 -7.45
C GLN A 102 -9.42 11.91 -7.16
N GLN A 103 -9.13 11.73 -5.87
CA GLN A 103 -8.04 10.90 -5.39
C GLN A 103 -8.63 9.52 -5.12
N TYR A 104 -8.07 8.49 -5.75
CA TYR A 104 -8.55 7.12 -5.54
C TYR A 104 -7.80 6.48 -4.38
N MET A 105 -8.55 6.01 -3.39
CA MET A 105 -8.01 5.26 -2.25
C MET A 105 -7.83 3.80 -2.64
N ASN A 106 -6.93 3.55 -3.59
CA ASN A 106 -6.68 2.21 -4.09
C ASN A 106 -6.04 1.31 -3.02
N GLY A 107 -5.25 1.88 -2.12
CA GLY A 107 -4.36 1.14 -1.22
C GLY A 107 -3.08 0.67 -1.92
N VAL A 108 -2.06 0.37 -1.12
CA VAL A 108 -0.75 -0.14 -1.60
C VAL A 108 -0.19 -1.13 -0.59
N CYS A 109 0.54 -2.11 -1.09
CA CYS A 109 1.30 -3.04 -0.27
C CYS A 109 2.78 -3.05 -0.67
N TYR A 110 3.62 -3.51 0.25
CA TYR A 110 5.05 -3.64 0.07
C TYR A 110 5.48 -5.03 0.52
N LEU A 111 6.32 -5.66 -0.27
CA LEU A 111 7.00 -6.91 0.07
C LEU A 111 8.48 -6.66 0.21
N PHE A 112 9.10 -7.23 1.24
CA PHE A 112 10.54 -7.23 1.39
C PHE A 112 11.00 -8.55 2.00
N ASP A 113 12.25 -8.87 1.74
CA ASP A 113 12.92 -9.99 2.38
C ASP A 113 13.67 -9.49 3.61
N ASP A 114 13.28 -9.96 4.78
CA ASP A 114 13.88 -9.57 6.06
C ASP A 114 15.33 -10.06 6.21
N SER A 115 15.75 -11.03 5.40
CA SER A 115 17.13 -11.52 5.38
C SER A 115 18.03 -10.80 4.36
N ASP A 116 17.44 -10.04 3.43
CA ASP A 116 18.20 -9.31 2.41
C ASP A 116 18.93 -8.11 3.03
N THR A 117 20.26 -8.14 2.95
CA THR A 117 21.13 -7.06 3.43
C THR A 117 20.93 -5.77 2.62
N TYR A 118 20.57 -5.88 1.34
CA TYR A 118 20.33 -4.76 0.44
C TYR A 118 18.91 -4.19 0.54
N LYS A 119 18.03 -4.86 1.31
CA LYS A 119 16.65 -4.43 1.60
C LYS A 119 15.85 -4.09 0.36
N THR A 120 15.79 -5.01 -0.60
CA THR A 120 14.98 -4.81 -1.81
C THR A 120 13.49 -4.83 -1.45
N VAL A 121 12.84 -3.66 -1.53
CA VAL A 121 11.39 -3.53 -1.28
C VAL A 121 10.64 -3.48 -2.62
N LYS A 122 9.68 -4.38 -2.78
CA LYS A 122 8.77 -4.45 -3.93
C LYS A 122 7.43 -3.81 -3.58
N LYS A 123 7.11 -2.69 -4.22
CA LYS A 123 5.80 -2.04 -4.17
C LYS A 123 4.77 -2.82 -5.01
N LEU A 124 3.56 -2.97 -4.49
CA LEU A 124 2.46 -3.70 -5.10
C LEU A 124 1.19 -2.85 -5.10
N LEU A 125 0.62 -2.70 -6.29
CA LEU A 125 -0.53 -1.83 -6.56
C LEU A 125 -1.57 -2.62 -7.37
N PRO A 126 -2.31 -3.55 -6.76
CA PRO A 126 -3.22 -4.43 -7.50
C PRO A 126 -4.41 -3.65 -8.13
N LEU A 127 -4.75 -2.48 -7.59
CA LEU A 127 -5.98 -1.76 -7.90
C LEU A 127 -5.78 -0.46 -8.69
N VAL A 128 -4.59 -0.21 -9.27
CA VAL A 128 -4.33 1.06 -10.01
C VAL A 128 -4.68 1.01 -11.50
N SER A 129 -5.17 -0.13 -12.00
CA SER A 129 -5.58 -0.27 -13.41
C SER A 129 -6.56 0.83 -13.83
N TYR A 130 -6.18 1.64 -14.82
CA TYR A 130 -6.94 2.82 -15.25
C TYR A 130 -8.38 2.48 -15.66
N GLY A 131 -8.54 1.46 -16.52
CA GLY A 131 -9.84 1.05 -17.03
C GLY A 131 -10.79 0.44 -15.99
N LYS A 132 -10.29 0.13 -14.79
CA LYS A 132 -11.04 -0.54 -13.71
C LYS A 132 -11.34 0.36 -12.52
N GLN A 133 -10.97 1.63 -12.54
CA GLN A 133 -11.27 2.54 -11.43
C GLN A 133 -12.77 2.69 -11.18
N THR A 134 -13.55 2.78 -12.26
CA THR A 134 -15.02 2.89 -12.21
C THR A 134 -15.68 1.91 -13.18
N LYS A 135 -16.95 1.59 -12.93
CA LYS A 135 -17.77 0.72 -13.78
C LYS A 135 -19.16 1.32 -13.96
N LEU A 136 -19.70 1.24 -15.17
CA LEU A 136 -21.08 1.62 -15.46
C LEU A 136 -22.00 0.41 -15.30
N VAL A 137 -23.06 0.54 -14.50
CA VAL A 137 -24.11 -0.47 -14.33
C VAL A 137 -25.44 0.25 -14.42
N ASN A 138 -26.30 -0.13 -15.37
CA ASN A 138 -27.61 0.49 -15.61
C ASN A 138 -27.52 2.03 -15.68
N ASN A 139 -26.55 2.54 -16.45
CA ASN A 139 -26.28 3.97 -16.62
C ASN A 139 -25.88 4.76 -15.36
N LYS A 140 -25.59 4.05 -14.25
CA LYS A 140 -25.03 4.63 -13.03
C LYS A 140 -23.56 4.27 -12.89
N ARG A 141 -22.73 5.23 -12.48
CA ARG A 141 -21.29 5.04 -12.27
C ARG A 141 -21.02 4.58 -10.84
N PHE A 142 -20.31 3.48 -10.71
CA PHE A 142 -19.86 2.91 -9.45
C PHE A 142 -18.33 2.92 -9.40
N TYR A 143 -17.76 3.13 -8.21
CA TYR A 143 -16.36 2.84 -7.98
C TYR A 143 -16.15 1.33 -8.00
N HIS A 144 -15.21 0.89 -8.82
CA HIS A 144 -14.81 -0.49 -8.85
C HIS A 144 -13.51 -0.65 -8.07
N TYR A 145 -12.37 -0.20 -8.62
CA TYR A 145 -11.09 -0.21 -7.89
C TYR A 145 -10.77 1.10 -7.17
N GLY A 146 -11.45 2.21 -7.53
CA GLY A 146 -11.10 3.56 -7.08
C GLY A 146 -11.15 3.77 -5.56
N LEU A 147 -11.93 2.98 -4.83
CA LEU A 147 -12.01 3.05 -3.37
C LEU A 147 -11.65 1.70 -2.73
N GLY A 148 -10.88 0.84 -3.42
CA GLY A 148 -10.69 -0.55 -3.03
C GLY A 148 -10.09 -0.77 -1.64
N GLN A 149 -9.24 0.15 -1.17
CA GLN A 149 -8.50 0.03 0.10
C GLN A 149 -7.75 -1.31 0.22
N ALA A 150 -7.04 -1.69 -0.85
CA ALA A 150 -6.25 -2.91 -0.87
C ALA A 150 -5.22 -2.91 0.28
N GLY A 151 -5.19 -4.03 1.01
CA GLY A 151 -4.30 -4.21 2.14
C GLY A 151 -4.94 -3.81 3.47
N MET A 152 -6.27 -3.74 3.54
CA MET A 152 -6.97 -3.63 4.83
C MET A 152 -6.72 -4.86 5.70
N SER A 153 -6.63 -6.04 5.07
CA SER A 153 -6.13 -7.27 5.66
C SER A 153 -5.17 -7.97 4.69
N ILE A 154 -4.22 -8.73 5.23
CA ILE A 154 -3.32 -9.55 4.43
C ILE A 154 -3.06 -10.89 5.10
N HIS A 155 -2.73 -11.91 4.29
CA HIS A 155 -2.33 -13.21 4.80
C HIS A 155 -1.35 -13.94 3.86
N PHE A 156 -0.29 -14.53 4.42
CA PHE A 156 0.61 -15.46 3.73
C PHE A 156 0.17 -16.92 3.90
N PRO A 157 -0.38 -17.56 2.86
CA PRO A 157 -0.73 -18.97 2.91
C PRO A 157 0.51 -19.87 2.91
N GLU A 158 0.40 -21.09 3.46
CA GLU A 158 1.54 -22.01 3.65
C GLU A 158 2.24 -22.45 2.35
N ASN A 159 1.55 -22.42 1.20
CA ASN A 159 2.05 -22.84 -0.11
C ASN A 159 2.79 -21.73 -0.91
N GLN A 160 2.85 -20.50 -0.37
CA GLN A 160 3.88 -19.45 -0.55
C GLN A 160 4.47 -19.18 -1.96
N THR A 161 3.75 -18.43 -2.78
CA THR A 161 4.36 -17.54 -3.80
C THR A 161 3.76 -16.12 -3.83
N SER A 162 2.67 -15.90 -3.11
CA SER A 162 1.92 -14.65 -3.05
C SER A 162 1.19 -14.56 -1.72
N PHE A 163 0.95 -13.34 -1.22
CA PHE A 163 0.04 -13.11 -0.10
C PHE A 163 -1.31 -12.64 -0.63
N ILE A 164 -2.33 -12.93 0.16
CA ILE A 164 -3.73 -12.62 -0.10
C ILE A 164 -4.02 -11.21 0.44
N VAL A 165 -4.86 -10.43 -0.24
CA VAL A 165 -5.06 -9.00 0.07
C VAL A 165 -6.55 -8.64 0.13
N GLY A 166 -7.07 -8.43 1.34
CA GLY A 166 -8.42 -7.94 1.53
C GLY A 166 -8.59 -6.49 1.08
N SER A 167 -9.65 -6.25 0.30
CA SER A 167 -9.95 -4.95 -0.32
C SER A 167 -11.45 -4.63 -0.18
N PRO A 168 -11.88 -4.06 0.97
CA PRO A 168 -13.29 -3.94 1.32
C PRO A 168 -14.07 -2.96 0.44
N GLY A 169 -13.42 -1.97 -0.14
CA GLY A 169 -14.12 -0.95 -0.94
C GLY A 169 -14.26 -1.29 -2.42
N VAL A 170 -13.80 -2.47 -2.84
CA VAL A 170 -13.96 -2.94 -4.22
C VAL A 170 -15.44 -3.06 -4.56
N PHE A 171 -15.79 -2.58 -5.75
CA PHE A 171 -17.14 -2.58 -6.28
C PHE A 171 -18.16 -1.96 -5.32
N ASN A 172 -17.96 -0.68 -4.99
CA ASN A 172 -18.86 0.11 -4.17
C ASN A 172 -19.14 -0.52 -2.79
N TRP A 173 -18.06 -0.95 -2.11
CA TRP A 173 -18.11 -1.59 -0.79
C TRP A 173 -18.69 -3.00 -0.75
N HIS A 174 -18.68 -3.70 -1.89
CA HIS A 174 -18.95 -5.13 -1.91
C HIS A 174 -17.80 -5.92 -1.26
N GLY A 175 -16.57 -5.52 -1.56
CA GLY A 175 -15.36 -6.15 -1.07
C GLY A 175 -14.89 -7.33 -1.92
N GLU A 176 -13.57 -7.50 -2.00
CA GLU A 176 -12.90 -8.66 -2.61
C GLU A 176 -11.62 -9.01 -1.84
N THR A 177 -10.98 -10.12 -2.23
CA THR A 177 -9.77 -10.67 -1.60
C THR A 177 -8.76 -11.13 -2.65
#